data_AF-A0A2V1DAE3-F1
#
_entry.id   AF-A0A2V1DAE3-F1
#
_cell.length_a   1.000
_cell.length_b   1.000
_cell.length_c   1.000
_cell.angle_alpha   90.00
_cell.angle_beta   90.00
_cell.angle_gamma   90.00
#
_symmetry.space_group_name_H-M   'P 1'
#
loop_
_entity.id
_entity.type
_entity.pdbx_description
1 polymer ?
#
loop_
_entity_poly.entity_id
_entity_poly.type
_entity_poly.pdbx_seq_one_letter_code
_entity_poly.pdbx_strand_id
1 'polypeptide(L)'
;MQNYLSVFVHPDTKTAAHEQGIRELISRDKNHSCVVMWSIVNEPGSHENGAREYFEPLVSITRELDSRPVSFAYFSLATSEKDQISDIFDVLCLNRYYGWYENCRYLTLVETEVEKDLRGWQDKYGKPKIIIEYKHQSYILEIYHLVLDRLERVVGEHVWTFADFQTSQLVFCVDGNKKGVFTRARRPKAAAQVLRNRWRLEGEGA
;
A
#
# COMPACT_ATOMS: atom_id res chain seq x y z
N MET A 1 30.81 21.32 25.75
CA MET A 1 29.51 21.07 26.40
C MET A 1 28.73 20.15 25.46
N GLN A 2 28.67 18.86 25.84
CA GLN A 2 27.91 17.70 25.31
C GLN A 2 27.15 17.85 23.97
N ASN A 3 27.52 17.18 22.87
CA ASN A 3 27.27 15.76 22.54
C ASN A 3 25.92 15.22 23.05
N TYR A 4 24.85 15.41 22.29
CA TYR A 4 23.65 14.56 22.35
C TYR A 4 22.98 14.49 20.96
N LEU A 5 22.64 13.26 20.55
CA LEU A 5 21.82 12.88 19.39
C LEU A 5 22.50 12.73 18.01
N SER A 6 23.57 11.94 17.94
CA SER A 6 23.79 11.06 16.79
C SER A 6 23.80 9.61 17.28
N VAL A 7 22.61 9.00 17.38
CA VAL A 7 22.54 7.54 17.38
C VAL A 7 22.85 7.13 15.95
N PHE A 8 24.14 6.99 15.64
CA PHE A 8 24.63 6.32 14.45
C PHE A 8 24.18 4.85 14.51
N VAL A 9 22.96 4.57 14.05
CA VAL A 9 22.61 3.23 13.60
C VAL A 9 23.34 3.05 12.26
N HIS A 10 24.39 2.23 12.25
CA HIS A 10 25.20 1.96 11.06
C HIS A 10 24.26 1.54 9.90
N PRO A 11 24.41 2.08 8.67
CA PRO A 11 23.59 1.70 7.52
C PRO A 11 23.49 0.18 7.33
N ASP A 12 24.59 -0.54 7.59
CA ASP A 12 24.69 -2.00 7.48
C ASP A 12 23.77 -2.75 8.45
N THR A 13 23.46 -2.19 9.62
CA THR A 13 22.62 -2.86 10.63
C THR A 13 21.14 -2.85 10.26
N LYS A 14 20.66 -1.83 9.54
CA LYS A 14 19.26 -1.76 9.09
C LYS A 14 19.01 -2.73 7.95
N THR A 15 19.91 -2.75 6.97
CA THR A 15 19.81 -3.68 5.83
C THR A 15 19.90 -5.13 6.31
N ALA A 16 20.83 -5.45 7.23
CA ALA A 16 20.95 -6.79 7.79
C ALA A 16 19.70 -7.23 8.57
N ALA A 17 19.12 -6.34 9.38
CA ALA A 17 17.87 -6.64 10.08
C ALA A 17 16.69 -6.84 9.12
N HIS A 18 16.64 -6.06 8.03
CA HIS A 18 15.61 -6.20 7.02
C HIS A 18 15.74 -7.52 6.25
N GLU A 19 16.95 -7.87 5.83
CA GLU A 19 17.24 -9.17 5.21
C GLU A 19 16.84 -10.33 6.13
N GLN A 20 17.20 -10.25 7.42
CA GLN A 20 16.83 -11.25 8.40
C GLN A 20 15.30 -11.41 8.49
N GLY A 21 14.55 -10.30 8.54
CA GLY A 21 13.09 -10.32 8.55
C GLY A 21 12.49 -10.99 7.31
N ILE A 22 13.04 -10.73 6.13
CA ILE A 22 12.62 -11.38 4.87
C ILE A 22 12.89 -12.90 4.94
N ARG A 23 14.09 -13.30 5.36
CA ARG A 23 14.47 -14.71 5.49
C ARG A 23 13.57 -15.46 6.45
N GLU A 24 13.30 -14.90 7.62
CA GLU A 24 12.44 -15.50 8.63
C GLU A 24 10.99 -15.64 8.14
N LEU A 25 10.44 -14.57 7.54
CA LEU A 25 9.09 -14.56 7.00
C LEU A 25 8.90 -15.65 5.94
N ILE A 26 9.78 -15.69 4.94
CA ILE A 26 9.67 -16.65 3.83
C ILE A 26 9.92 -18.07 4.31
N SER A 27 10.93 -18.29 5.15
CA SER A 27 11.23 -19.62 5.70
C SER A 27 10.02 -20.21 6.44
N ARG A 28 9.32 -19.37 7.22
CA ARG A 28 8.11 -19.76 7.94
C ARG A 28 6.93 -20.05 7.00
N ASP A 29 6.70 -19.16 6.02
CA ASP A 29 5.40 -19.11 5.32
C ASP A 29 5.40 -19.66 3.90
N LYS A 30 6.56 -20.00 3.31
CA LYS A 30 6.68 -20.43 1.90
C LYS A 30 5.79 -21.62 1.51
N ASN A 31 5.39 -22.46 2.46
CA ASN A 31 4.57 -23.64 2.20
C ASN A 31 3.05 -23.36 2.24
N HIS A 32 2.63 -22.12 2.51
CA HIS A 32 1.22 -21.75 2.53
C HIS A 32 0.72 -21.38 1.13
N SER A 33 -0.30 -22.10 0.65
CA SER A 33 -0.94 -21.83 -0.65
C SER A 33 -1.73 -20.52 -0.67
N CYS A 34 -2.17 -20.02 0.48
CA CYS A 34 -2.83 -18.72 0.60
C CYS A 34 -1.87 -17.54 0.44
N VAL A 35 -0.56 -17.77 0.58
CA VAL A 35 0.46 -16.75 0.29
C VAL A 35 0.69 -16.73 -1.22
N VAL A 36 0.38 -15.60 -1.85
CA VAL A 36 0.44 -15.43 -3.30
C VAL A 36 1.50 -14.42 -3.76
N MET A 37 2.01 -13.59 -2.85
CA MET A 37 2.94 -12.50 -3.12
C MET A 37 3.66 -12.08 -1.84
N TRP A 38 4.91 -11.63 -1.95
CA TRP A 38 5.68 -11.07 -0.83
C TRP A 38 5.70 -9.55 -0.88
N SER A 39 5.18 -8.89 0.16
CA SER A 39 5.34 -7.45 0.35
C SER A 39 6.47 -7.21 1.35
N ILE A 40 7.60 -6.66 0.89
CA ILE A 40 8.80 -6.56 1.73
C ILE A 40 8.89 -5.26 2.53
N VAL A 41 8.15 -4.22 2.15
CA VAL A 41 8.13 -2.94 2.86
C VAL A 41 6.81 -2.19 2.65
N ASN A 42 6.45 -1.32 3.58
CA ASN A 42 5.30 -0.43 3.46
C ASN A 42 5.73 1.04 3.57
N GLU A 43 5.35 1.83 2.59
CA GLU A 43 5.55 3.28 2.48
C GLU A 43 7.01 3.73 2.71
N PRO A 44 8.00 3.14 2.02
CA PRO A 44 9.37 3.65 2.11
C PRO A 44 9.49 5.02 1.42
N GLY A 45 10.55 5.76 1.74
CA GLY A 45 10.99 6.93 0.97
C GLY A 45 11.56 6.54 -0.39
N SER A 46 10.77 5.90 -1.26
CA SER A 46 11.23 5.36 -2.55
C SER A 46 11.62 6.41 -3.60
N HIS A 47 11.37 7.68 -3.30
CA HIS A 47 11.74 8.83 -4.10
C HIS A 47 13.08 9.45 -3.66
N GLU A 48 13.66 8.97 -2.55
CA GLU A 48 14.91 9.50 -1.99
C GLU A 48 16.15 8.87 -2.65
N ASN A 49 17.22 9.66 -2.76
CA ASN A 49 18.51 9.15 -3.21
C ASN A 49 19.03 8.07 -2.25
N GLY A 50 19.53 6.96 -2.77
CA GLY A 50 19.96 5.82 -1.96
C GLY A 50 18.88 4.74 -1.78
N ALA A 51 17.62 5.01 -2.16
CA ALA A 51 16.54 4.03 -2.03
C ALA A 51 16.80 2.79 -2.89
N ARG A 52 17.28 2.96 -4.12
CA ARG A 52 17.54 1.84 -5.04
C ARG A 52 18.64 0.93 -4.51
N GLU A 53 19.76 1.52 -4.08
CA GLU A 53 20.91 0.81 -3.51
C GLU A 53 20.54 0.01 -2.27
N TYR A 54 19.57 0.50 -1.50
CA TYR A 54 19.03 -0.21 -0.32
C TYR A 54 18.10 -1.37 -0.70
N PHE A 55 17.19 -1.17 -1.66
CA PHE A 55 16.13 -2.15 -1.96
C PHE A 55 16.50 -3.22 -3.00
N GLU A 56 17.43 -2.93 -3.92
CA GLU A 56 17.82 -3.86 -4.99
C GLU A 56 18.39 -5.18 -4.45
N PRO A 57 19.28 -5.20 -3.44
CA PRO A 57 19.73 -6.44 -2.81
C PRO A 57 18.59 -7.21 -2.13
N LEU A 58 17.64 -6.50 -1.50
CA LEU A 58 16.52 -7.07 -0.76
C LEU A 58 15.47 -7.72 -1.68
N VAL A 59 15.26 -7.15 -2.86
CA VAL A 59 14.42 -7.79 -3.90
C VAL A 59 15.12 -9.02 -4.45
N SER A 60 16.42 -8.93 -4.70
CA SER A 60 17.21 -10.05 -5.24
C SER A 60 17.15 -11.26 -4.31
N ILE A 61 17.41 -11.07 -3.02
CA ILE A 61 17.36 -12.15 -2.04
C ILE A 61 15.96 -12.73 -1.84
N THR A 62 14.91 -11.90 -1.93
CA THR A 62 13.52 -12.37 -1.85
C THR A 62 13.23 -13.36 -2.99
N ARG A 63 13.70 -13.05 -4.21
CA ARG A 63 13.55 -13.92 -5.39
C ARG A 63 14.42 -15.17 -5.33
N GLU A 64 15.56 -15.12 -4.66
CA GLU A 64 16.38 -16.32 -4.40
C GLU A 64 15.70 -17.28 -3.42
N LEU A 65 14.95 -16.75 -2.45
CA LEU A 65 14.32 -17.55 -1.39
C LEU A 65 13.00 -18.19 -1.82
N ASP A 66 12.23 -17.53 -2.70
CA ASP A 66 10.93 -18.01 -3.16
C ASP A 66 10.54 -17.43 -4.54
N SER A 67 9.78 -18.20 -5.33
CA SER A 67 9.43 -17.84 -6.71
C SER A 67 8.18 -16.98 -6.87
N ARG A 68 7.49 -16.63 -5.78
CA ARG A 68 6.28 -15.78 -5.84
C ARG A 68 6.66 -14.33 -6.19
N PRO A 69 5.72 -13.56 -6.77
CA PRO A 69 5.94 -12.13 -7.05
C PRO A 69 6.33 -11.34 -5.80
N VAL A 70 7.16 -10.33 -5.99
CA VAL A 70 7.62 -9.39 -4.97
C VAL A 70 7.00 -8.02 -5.21
N SER A 71 6.54 -7.39 -4.14
CA SER A 71 5.92 -6.07 -4.16
C SER A 71 6.28 -5.27 -2.91
N PHE A 72 5.80 -4.04 -2.85
CA PHE A 72 5.77 -3.21 -1.68
C PHE A 72 4.60 -2.22 -1.76
N ALA A 73 4.15 -1.72 -0.62
CA ALA A 73 3.09 -0.73 -0.56
C ALA A 73 3.65 0.69 -0.71
N TYR A 74 3.17 1.44 -1.69
CA TYR A 74 3.73 2.72 -2.10
C TYR A 74 3.14 3.89 -1.32
N PHE A 75 4.03 4.79 -0.91
CA PHE A 75 3.64 6.04 -0.26
C PHE A 75 3.08 7.07 -1.25
N SER A 76 2.10 7.88 -0.84
CA SER A 76 1.44 8.83 -1.74
C SER A 76 2.36 9.95 -2.26
N LEU A 77 3.45 10.28 -1.55
CA LEU A 77 4.43 11.28 -2.02
C LEU A 77 5.38 10.76 -3.11
N ALA A 78 5.57 9.44 -3.19
CA ALA A 78 6.33 8.81 -4.26
C ALA A 78 5.41 8.64 -5.47
N THR A 79 5.19 9.72 -6.23
CA THR A 79 4.42 9.68 -7.48
C THR A 79 5.14 8.84 -8.53
N SER A 80 4.43 8.45 -9.60
CA SER A 80 5.03 7.69 -10.70
C SER A 80 6.28 8.37 -11.26
N GLU A 81 6.32 9.71 -11.31
CA GLU A 81 7.47 10.48 -11.79
C GLU A 81 8.68 10.40 -10.84
N LYS A 82 8.44 10.44 -9.53
CA LYS A 82 9.50 10.57 -8.50
C LYS A 82 10.05 9.23 -8.01
N ASP A 83 9.27 8.17 -8.12
CA ASP A 83 9.68 6.85 -7.65
C ASP A 83 10.89 6.33 -8.43
N GLN A 84 11.86 5.76 -7.70
CA GLN A 84 13.15 5.28 -8.23
C GLN A 84 13.33 3.75 -8.19
N ILE A 85 12.38 3.01 -7.62
CA ILE A 85 12.56 1.58 -7.30
C ILE A 85 11.46 0.68 -7.88
N SER A 86 10.39 1.21 -8.43
CA SER A 86 9.25 0.39 -8.87
C SER A 86 9.59 -0.59 -9.98
N ASP A 87 10.57 -0.27 -10.81
CA ASP A 87 10.98 -1.12 -11.92
C ASP A 87 11.52 -2.47 -11.43
N ILE A 88 12.14 -2.52 -10.25
CA ILE A 88 12.71 -3.77 -9.70
C ILE A 88 11.67 -4.71 -9.06
N PHE A 89 10.44 -4.27 -8.79
CA PHE A 89 9.35 -5.10 -8.22
C PHE A 89 8.46 -5.74 -9.29
N ASP A 90 7.63 -6.73 -8.94
CA ASP A 90 6.77 -7.44 -9.92
C ASP A 90 5.35 -6.86 -10.00
N VAL A 91 4.82 -6.39 -8.87
CA VAL A 91 3.46 -5.85 -8.72
C VAL A 91 3.52 -4.49 -8.03
N LEU A 92 2.66 -3.55 -8.43
CA LEU A 92 2.56 -2.22 -7.81
C LEU A 92 1.42 -2.19 -6.79
N CYS A 93 1.68 -1.90 -5.51
CA CYS A 93 0.62 -1.77 -4.48
C CYS A 93 0.48 -0.33 -3.99
N LEU A 94 -0.40 0.47 -4.57
CA LEU A 94 -0.47 1.91 -4.33
C LEU A 94 -1.37 2.28 -3.14
N ASN A 95 -0.81 2.90 -2.10
CA ASN A 95 -1.64 3.48 -1.03
C ASN A 95 -2.03 4.91 -1.44
N ARG A 96 -3.33 5.17 -1.58
CA ARG A 96 -3.89 6.44 -2.04
C ARG A 96 -5.01 6.94 -1.15
N TYR A 97 -4.95 8.22 -0.80
CA TYR A 97 -5.83 8.84 0.17
C TYR A 97 -6.46 10.15 -0.35
N TYR A 98 -6.68 10.25 -1.67
CA TYR A 98 -7.40 11.36 -2.29
C TYR A 98 -8.82 11.45 -1.72
N GLY A 99 -9.24 12.68 -1.41
CA GLY A 99 -10.47 12.97 -0.67
C GLY A 99 -10.30 12.93 0.84
N TRP A 100 -9.08 12.66 1.34
CA TRP A 100 -8.76 12.66 2.76
C TRP A 100 -7.52 13.49 3.10
N TYR A 101 -6.31 13.01 2.78
CA TYR A 101 -5.07 13.76 3.01
C TYR A 101 -4.85 14.75 1.88
N GLU A 102 -5.00 14.28 0.65
CA GLU A 102 -5.06 15.09 -0.56
C GLU A 102 -6.51 15.46 -0.89
N ASN A 103 -6.74 16.66 -1.43
CA ASN A 103 -8.07 17.12 -1.88
C ASN A 103 -9.18 17.00 -0.82
N CYS A 104 -8.83 17.15 0.46
CA CYS A 104 -9.80 17.13 1.55
C CYS A 104 -10.91 18.15 1.29
N ARG A 105 -12.17 17.69 1.30
CA ARG A 105 -13.39 18.47 0.99
C ARG A 105 -13.64 18.81 -0.48
N TYR A 106 -12.73 18.50 -1.39
CA TYR A 106 -12.90 18.72 -2.84
C TYR A 106 -13.21 17.41 -3.55
N LEU A 107 -14.36 16.82 -3.21
CA LEU A 107 -14.75 15.50 -3.70
C LEU A 107 -14.90 15.44 -5.23
N THR A 108 -15.23 16.56 -5.87
CA THR A 108 -15.32 16.69 -7.33
C THR A 108 -13.98 16.51 -8.04
N LEU A 109 -12.85 16.63 -7.33
CA LEU A 109 -11.51 16.44 -7.88
C LEU A 109 -10.97 15.03 -7.64
N VAL A 110 -11.57 14.26 -6.74
CA VAL A 110 -11.04 12.95 -6.32
C VAL A 110 -11.00 11.98 -7.49
N GLU A 111 -12.08 11.89 -8.26
CA GLU A 111 -12.17 11.01 -9.42
C GLU A 111 -11.06 11.29 -10.44
N THR A 112 -10.93 12.54 -10.88
CA THR A 112 -9.94 12.97 -11.88
C THR A 112 -8.51 12.77 -11.39
N GLU A 113 -8.21 13.09 -10.13
CA GLU A 113 -6.84 12.99 -9.60
C GLU A 113 -6.41 11.55 -9.34
N VAL A 114 -7.32 10.69 -8.87
CA VAL A 114 -7.06 9.24 -8.76
C VAL A 114 -6.83 8.66 -10.14
N GLU A 115 -7.68 8.97 -11.12
CA GLU A 115 -7.54 8.43 -12.47
C GLU A 115 -6.22 8.87 -13.12
N LYS A 116 -5.87 10.16 -12.98
CA LYS A 116 -4.61 10.72 -13.49
C LYS A 116 -3.39 10.04 -12.87
N ASP A 117 -3.35 9.88 -11.56
CA ASP A 117 -2.23 9.23 -10.88
C ASP A 117 -2.08 7.78 -11.36
N LEU A 118 -3.16 6.99 -11.31
CA LEU A 118 -3.12 5.59 -11.71
C LEU A 118 -2.73 5.38 -13.18
N ARG A 119 -3.19 6.24 -14.10
CA ARG A 119 -2.73 6.24 -15.50
C ARG A 119 -1.23 6.53 -15.61
N GLY A 120 -0.72 7.49 -14.85
CA GLY A 120 0.71 7.79 -14.80
C GLY A 120 1.57 6.58 -14.39
N TRP A 121 1.07 5.71 -13.51
CA TRP A 121 1.73 4.45 -13.16
C TRP A 121 1.67 3.41 -14.27
N GLN A 122 0.51 3.28 -14.92
CA GLN A 122 0.32 2.35 -16.04
C GLN A 122 1.22 2.72 -17.23
N ASP A 123 1.29 3.99 -17.56
CA ASP A 123 2.07 4.49 -18.70
C ASP A 123 3.58 4.35 -18.48
N LYS A 124 4.07 4.63 -17.26
CA LYS A 124 5.51 4.58 -16.96
C LYS A 124 6.06 3.15 -16.90
N TYR A 125 5.36 2.24 -16.20
CA TYR A 125 5.91 0.91 -15.92
C TYR A 125 5.33 -0.18 -16.81
N GLY A 126 4.19 0.05 -17.48
CA GLY A 126 3.52 -0.96 -18.31
C GLY A 126 3.12 -2.22 -17.54
N LYS A 127 3.17 -2.20 -16.21
CA LYS A 127 2.93 -3.37 -15.35
C LYS A 127 1.42 -3.67 -15.29
N PRO A 128 1.02 -4.95 -15.40
CA PRO A 128 -0.39 -5.32 -15.52
C PRO A 128 -1.15 -5.32 -14.20
N LYS A 129 -0.49 -5.10 -13.05
CA LYS A 129 -1.10 -5.34 -11.73
C LYS A 129 -0.86 -4.18 -10.78
N ILE A 130 -1.90 -3.36 -10.62
CA ILE A 130 -2.00 -2.36 -9.56
C ILE A 130 -3.00 -2.87 -8.51
N ILE A 131 -2.57 -2.96 -7.26
CA ILE A 131 -3.43 -3.16 -6.09
C ILE A 131 -3.49 -1.84 -5.33
N ILE A 132 -4.67 -1.41 -4.89
CA ILE A 132 -4.81 -0.09 -4.26
C ILE A 132 -5.31 -0.22 -2.84
N GLU A 133 -4.64 0.48 -1.92
CA GLU A 133 -5.12 0.73 -0.57
C GLU A 133 -5.70 2.14 -0.43
N TYR A 134 -6.96 2.24 -0.02
CA TYR A 134 -7.64 3.53 0.11
C TYR A 134 -8.64 3.56 1.27
N LYS A 135 -9.10 4.77 1.61
CA LYS A 135 -9.74 5.07 2.90
C LYS A 135 -11.25 5.23 2.84
N HIS A 136 -11.86 4.98 3.99
CA HIS A 136 -13.29 5.04 4.24
C HIS A 136 -13.87 6.47 4.41
N GLN A 137 -14.77 6.83 3.50
CA GLN A 137 -16.15 7.31 3.69
C GLN A 137 -16.97 6.68 2.56
N SER A 138 -18.22 6.24 2.76
CA SER A 138 -18.97 5.46 1.76
C SER A 138 -18.94 6.07 0.35
N TYR A 139 -19.08 7.39 0.26
CA TYR A 139 -19.04 8.14 -0.99
C TYR A 139 -17.66 8.14 -1.67
N ILE A 140 -16.57 8.21 -0.91
CA ILE A 140 -15.20 8.14 -1.47
C ILE A 140 -14.94 6.73 -2.02
N LEU A 141 -15.45 5.70 -1.35
CA LEU A 141 -15.30 4.32 -1.85
C LEU A 141 -15.96 4.18 -3.22
N GLU A 142 -17.19 4.69 -3.38
CA GLU A 142 -17.92 4.67 -4.65
C GLU A 142 -17.16 5.41 -5.77
N ILE A 143 -16.56 6.57 -5.48
CA ILE A 143 -15.72 7.28 -6.46
C ILE A 143 -14.51 6.44 -6.87
N TYR A 144 -13.80 5.85 -5.90
CA TYR A 144 -12.65 5.00 -6.19
C TYR A 144 -13.08 3.83 -7.09
N HIS A 145 -14.12 3.08 -6.70
CA HIS A 145 -14.67 1.97 -7.48
C HIS A 145 -14.93 2.35 -8.95
N LEU A 146 -15.55 3.50 -9.20
CA LEU A 146 -15.80 4.00 -10.56
C LEU A 146 -14.52 4.20 -11.37
N VAL A 147 -13.45 4.70 -10.74
CA VAL A 147 -12.16 4.89 -11.41
C VAL A 147 -11.46 3.56 -11.63
N LEU A 148 -11.49 2.66 -10.64
CA LEU A 148 -10.82 1.36 -10.73
C LEU A 148 -11.41 0.52 -11.86
N ASP A 149 -12.73 0.54 -12.04
CA ASP A 149 -13.43 -0.18 -13.10
C ASP A 149 -13.07 0.31 -14.53
N ARG A 150 -12.53 1.53 -14.67
CA ARG A 150 -12.09 2.09 -15.96
C ARG A 150 -10.66 1.69 -16.34
N LEU A 151 -9.93 1.06 -15.43
CA LEU A 151 -8.49 0.86 -15.55
C LEU A 151 -8.18 -0.63 -15.60
N GLU A 152 -8.09 -1.19 -16.80
CA GLU A 152 -7.90 -2.64 -17.05
C GLU A 152 -6.68 -3.27 -16.34
N ARG A 153 -5.66 -2.47 -15.98
CA ARG A 153 -4.44 -2.94 -15.29
C ARG A 153 -4.54 -2.87 -13.76
N VAL A 154 -5.67 -2.41 -13.22
CA VAL A 154 -6.00 -2.57 -11.80
C VAL A 154 -6.60 -3.94 -11.62
N VAL A 155 -5.95 -4.78 -10.81
CA VAL A 155 -6.33 -6.21 -10.65
C VAL A 155 -6.75 -6.55 -9.22
N GLY A 156 -6.77 -5.56 -8.33
CA GLY A 156 -7.16 -5.76 -6.96
C GLY A 156 -7.39 -4.44 -6.22
N GLU A 157 -8.27 -4.48 -5.24
CA GLU A 157 -8.56 -3.36 -4.34
C GLU A 157 -8.65 -3.85 -2.90
N HIS A 158 -7.86 -3.25 -2.01
CA HIS A 158 -7.82 -3.59 -0.59
C HIS A 158 -8.16 -2.34 0.24
N VAL A 159 -9.27 -2.33 0.98
CA VAL A 159 -9.63 -1.13 1.75
C VAL A 159 -8.78 -1.02 3.02
N TRP A 160 -8.19 0.16 3.24
CA TRP A 160 -7.57 0.51 4.50
C TRP A 160 -8.62 1.10 5.47
N THR A 161 -9.05 0.39 6.50
CA THR A 161 -8.58 -0.93 6.99
C THR A 161 -9.76 -1.80 7.39
N PHE A 162 -9.53 -3.07 7.71
CA PHE A 162 -10.59 -3.97 8.17
C PHE A 162 -11.35 -3.40 9.38
N ALA A 163 -10.65 -3.05 10.46
CA ALA A 163 -11.29 -2.55 11.69
C ALA A 163 -10.47 -1.43 12.33
N ASP A 164 -11.13 -0.56 13.10
CA ASP A 164 -10.44 0.45 13.89
C ASP A 164 -9.42 -0.20 14.83
N PHE A 165 -8.26 0.43 14.97
CA PHE A 165 -7.13 -0.10 15.73
C PHE A 165 -6.39 0.99 16.49
N GLN A 166 -5.58 0.59 17.46
CA GLN A 166 -4.88 1.54 18.33
C GLN A 166 -3.61 2.09 17.66
N THR A 167 -3.30 3.36 17.90
CA THR A 167 -2.05 3.99 17.48
C THR A 167 -1.37 4.68 18.65
N SER A 168 -0.12 5.12 18.45
CA SER A 168 0.48 6.13 19.32
C SER A 168 -0.40 7.38 19.38
N GLN A 169 -0.25 8.15 20.47
CA GLN A 169 -1.01 9.37 20.67
C GLN A 169 -0.54 10.45 19.68
N LEU A 170 -1.45 10.87 18.81
CA LEU A 170 -1.25 11.94 17.84
C LEU A 170 -2.53 12.78 17.79
N VAL A 171 -2.41 14.08 17.59
CA VAL A 171 -3.56 15.01 17.61
C VAL A 171 -4.65 14.68 16.59
N PHE A 172 -4.28 14.01 15.49
CA PHE A 172 -5.18 13.58 14.41
C PHE A 172 -5.63 12.10 14.53
N CYS A 173 -5.21 11.41 15.59
CA CYS A 173 -5.61 10.03 15.91
C CYS A 173 -6.55 10.04 17.12
N VAL A 174 -7.85 10.15 16.86
CA VAL A 174 -8.88 10.22 17.89
C VAL A 174 -9.07 8.85 18.53
N ASP A 175 -8.36 8.56 19.63
CA ASP A 175 -8.31 7.25 20.28
C ASP A 175 -7.95 6.13 19.27
N GLY A 176 -6.83 6.33 18.60
CA GLY A 176 -6.33 5.43 17.56
C GLY A 176 -6.79 5.80 16.16
N ASN A 177 -6.64 4.84 15.25
CA ASN A 177 -7.05 4.97 13.85
C ASN A 177 -8.50 4.52 13.68
N LYS A 178 -9.35 5.44 13.18
CA LYS A 178 -10.78 5.20 12.95
C LYS A 178 -11.16 4.99 11.48
N LYS A 179 -10.19 4.67 10.60
CA LYS A 179 -10.39 4.39 9.18
C LYS A 179 -10.99 3.01 8.90
N GLY A 180 -11.25 2.20 9.92
CA GLY A 180 -11.77 0.85 9.76
C GLY A 180 -13.15 0.80 9.12
N VAL A 181 -13.39 -0.20 8.28
CA VAL A 181 -14.72 -0.58 7.76
C VAL A 181 -15.63 -1.06 8.89
N PHE A 182 -15.03 -1.70 9.89
CA PHE A 182 -15.65 -2.06 11.16
C PHE A 182 -15.10 -1.21 12.31
N THR A 183 -15.87 -1.08 13.38
CA THR A 183 -15.33 -0.59 14.65
C THR A 183 -14.34 -1.60 15.24
N ARG A 184 -13.57 -1.18 16.26
CA ARG A 184 -12.68 -2.10 16.99
C ARG A 184 -13.44 -3.27 17.62
N ALA A 185 -14.71 -3.10 17.97
CA ALA A 185 -15.60 -4.15 18.47
C ALA A 185 -16.31 -4.94 17.35
N ARG A 186 -15.85 -4.82 16.09
CA ARG A 186 -16.38 -5.53 14.91
C ARG A 186 -17.84 -5.20 14.58
N ARG A 187 -18.32 -4.02 15.00
CA ARG A 187 -19.61 -3.50 14.54
C ARG A 187 -19.45 -2.89 13.15
N PRO A 188 -20.30 -3.24 12.16
CA PRO A 188 -20.18 -2.72 10.80
C PRO A 188 -20.47 -1.21 10.76
N LYS A 189 -19.69 -0.48 9.96
CA LYS A 189 -20.02 0.90 9.55
C LYS A 189 -20.69 0.89 8.18
N ALA A 190 -21.13 2.05 7.69
CA ALA A 190 -21.78 2.17 6.38
C ALA A 190 -20.94 1.61 5.22
N ALA A 191 -19.60 1.70 5.28
CA ALA A 191 -18.74 1.09 4.25
C ALA A 191 -18.86 -0.42 4.16
N ALA A 192 -19.13 -1.12 5.26
CA ALA A 192 -19.27 -2.56 5.23
C ALA A 192 -20.39 -2.97 4.26
N GLN A 193 -21.46 -2.16 4.16
CA GLN A 193 -22.55 -2.39 3.23
C GLN A 193 -22.14 -2.07 1.78
N VAL A 194 -21.43 -0.96 1.54
CA VAL A 194 -20.94 -0.58 0.21
C VAL A 194 -20.06 -1.69 -0.37
N LEU A 195 -19.05 -2.12 0.40
CA LEU A 195 -18.11 -3.16 -0.02
C LEU A 195 -18.80 -4.52 -0.17
N ARG A 196 -19.73 -4.86 0.73
CA ARG A 196 -20.53 -6.08 0.60
C ARG A 196 -21.34 -6.11 -0.69
N ASN A 197 -21.92 -4.97 -1.09
CA ASN A 197 -22.72 -4.89 -2.30
C ASN A 197 -21.83 -5.06 -3.54
N ARG A 198 -20.68 -4.38 -3.59
CA ARG A 198 -19.74 -4.48 -4.71
C ARG A 198 -19.14 -5.89 -4.84
N TRP A 199 -18.48 -6.38 -3.80
CA TRP A 199 -17.72 -7.64 -3.88
C TRP A 199 -18.57 -8.90 -3.98
N ARG A 200 -19.89 -8.82 -3.73
CA ARG A 200 -20.79 -9.95 -3.98
C ARG A 200 -21.28 -10.01 -5.42
N LEU A 201 -21.39 -8.87 -6.11
CA LEU A 201 -21.86 -8.80 -7.49
C LEU A 201 -20.80 -9.31 -8.47
N GLU A 202 -19.51 -9.11 -8.16
CA GLU A 202 -18.40 -9.72 -8.90
C GLU A 202 -18.31 -11.26 -8.73
N GLY A 203 -19.19 -11.86 -7.91
CA GLY A 203 -19.30 -13.31 -7.71
C GLY A 203 -20.29 -14.02 -8.65
N GLU A 204 -21.04 -13.31 -9.50
CA GLU A 204 -21.88 -13.88 -10.56
C GLU A 204 -21.10 -13.97 -11.90
N GLY A 205 -19.84 -14.40 -11.84
CA GLY A 205 -18.97 -14.46 -13.02
C GLY A 205 -17.58 -15.01 -12.70
N ALA A 206 -17.51 -16.28 -12.31
CA ALA A 206 -16.32 -17.14 -12.45
C ALA A 206 -16.68 -18.33 -13.33
#